data_AF-A0A7Y5V6G9-F1
#
_entry.id   AF-A0A7Y5V6G9-F1
#
_cell.length_a   1.000
_cell.length_b   1.000
_cell.length_c   1.000
_cell.angle_alpha   90.00
_cell.angle_beta   90.00
_cell.angle_gamma   90.00
#
_symmetry.space_group_name_H-M   'P 1'
#
loop_
_entity.id
_entity.type
_entity.pdbx_description
1 polymer ?
#
loop_
_entity_poly.entity_id
_entity_poly.type
_entity_poly.pdbx_seq_one_letter_code
_entity_poly.pdbx_strand_id
1 'polypeptide(L)'
;MTDPGSRIEQVVDEELRDLDRAVSVVIPAFNEAAHVAEQVRSVDRVMRDSGWAYEIIIVDDGSTDGTAEAAAGAGVGRVVRR
;
A
#
# COMPACT_ATOMS: atom_id res chain seq x y z
N MET A 1 3.61 52.85 -8.48
CA MET A 1 4.58 52.19 -9.38
C MET A 1 5.28 51.14 -8.55
N THR A 2 5.19 49.89 -9.00
CA THR A 2 5.28 48.61 -8.30
C THR A 2 6.51 48.40 -7.40
N ASP A 3 6.25 47.79 -6.24
CA ASP A 3 7.18 47.29 -5.22
C ASP A 3 8.32 46.42 -5.84
N PRO A 4 9.61 46.76 -5.66
CA PRO A 4 10.71 46.00 -6.20
C PRO A 4 11.05 44.84 -5.26
N GLY A 5 10.46 43.68 -5.54
CA GLY A 5 10.99 42.40 -5.09
C GLY A 5 10.34 41.86 -3.81
N SER A 6 9.09 41.42 -3.93
CA SER A 6 8.62 40.29 -3.11
C SER A 6 9.58 39.12 -3.31
N ARG A 7 10.49 38.94 -2.35
CA ARG A 7 11.28 37.73 -2.21
C ARG A 7 10.31 36.64 -1.78
N ILE A 8 10.18 35.56 -2.57
CA ILE A 8 9.52 34.35 -2.07
C ILE A 8 10.40 33.82 -0.96
N GLU A 9 10.02 34.07 0.29
CA GLU A 9 10.54 33.30 1.41
C GLU A 9 9.93 31.91 1.29
N GLN A 10 10.78 30.90 1.07
CA GLN A 10 10.37 29.53 1.29
C GLN A 10 10.08 29.39 2.80
N VAL A 11 8.81 29.55 3.17
CA VAL A 11 8.29 29.01 4.42
C VAL A 11 8.05 27.53 4.15
N VAL A 12 9.13 26.78 3.97
CA VAL A 12 9.09 25.35 4.27
C VAL A 12 9.35 25.30 5.77
N ASP A 13 8.28 25.22 6.56
CA ASP A 13 8.45 24.78 7.94
C ASP A 13 9.19 23.43 7.85
N GLU A 14 10.42 23.35 8.38
CA GLU A 14 11.15 22.08 8.48
C GLU A 14 10.37 21.06 9.33
N GLU A 15 9.34 21.53 10.04
CA GLU A 15 8.26 20.75 10.66
C GLU A 15 7.09 20.50 9.68
N LEU A 16 7.37 20.08 8.44
CA LEU A 16 6.46 19.11 7.83
C LEU A 16 6.51 17.90 8.75
N ARG A 17 5.54 17.85 9.68
CA ARG A 17 5.36 16.75 10.63
C ARG A 17 5.67 15.48 9.87
N ASP A 18 6.53 14.65 10.45
CA ASP A 18 6.70 13.27 10.05
C ASP A 18 5.30 12.66 10.22
N LEU A 19 4.45 12.82 9.20
CA LEU A 19 3.20 12.09 9.11
C LEU A 19 3.69 10.66 9.13
N ASP A 20 3.34 9.90 10.17
CA ASP A 20 3.66 8.47 10.26
C ASP A 20 3.41 7.89 8.87
N ARG A 21 4.51 7.61 8.14
CA ARG A 21 4.40 7.36 6.71
C ARG A 21 3.67 6.04 6.57
N ALA A 22 2.42 6.11 6.12
CA ALA A 22 1.51 4.98 6.09
C ALA A 22 1.05 4.69 4.66
N VAL A 23 1.02 3.41 4.28
CA VAL A 23 0.57 2.94 2.96
C VAL A 23 -0.45 1.81 3.12
N SER A 24 -1.59 1.96 2.47
CA SER A 24 -2.51 0.84 2.24
C SER A 24 -2.24 0.25 0.86
N VAL A 25 -1.82 -1.01 0.79
CA VAL A 25 -1.66 -1.74 -0.47
C VAL A 25 -2.93 -2.53 -0.75
N VAL A 26 -3.61 -2.22 -1.85
CA VAL A 26 -4.79 -2.94 -2.32
C VAL A 26 -4.40 -3.84 -3.48
N ILE A 27 -4.66 -5.14 -3.36
CA ILE A 27 -4.35 -6.16 -4.36
C ILE A 27 -5.68 -6.76 -4.86
N PRO A 28 -6.20 -6.31 -6.00
CA PRO A 28 -7.30 -7.00 -6.68
C PRO A 28 -6.83 -8.38 -7.12
N ALA A 29 -7.63 -9.41 -6.87
CA ALA A 29 -7.34 -10.78 -7.27
C ALA A 29 -8.60 -11.42 -7.88
N PHE A 30 -8.45 -12.02 -9.05
CA PHE A 30 -9.49 -12.81 -9.71
C PHE A 30 -8.85 -13.99 -10.44
N ASN A 31 -9.13 -15.20 -9.98
CA ASN A 31 -8.56 -16.46 -10.49
C ASN A 31 -7.02 -16.46 -10.56
N GLU A 32 -6.38 -16.08 -9.46
CA GLU A 32 -4.94 -16.00 -9.26
C GLU A 32 -4.42 -16.99 -8.20
N ALA A 33 -5.09 -18.12 -7.97
CA ALA A 33 -4.75 -19.06 -6.89
C ALA A 33 -3.28 -19.53 -6.95
N ALA A 34 -2.71 -19.63 -8.14
CA ALA A 34 -1.32 -20.02 -8.34
C ALA A 34 -0.29 -18.95 -7.92
N HIS A 35 -0.66 -17.67 -7.94
CA HIS A 35 0.31 -16.57 -7.81
C HIS A 35 0.06 -15.65 -6.61
N VAL A 36 -1.20 -15.48 -6.20
CA VAL A 36 -1.61 -14.45 -5.23
C VAL A 36 -0.82 -14.52 -3.92
N ALA A 37 -0.50 -15.71 -3.44
CA ALA A 37 0.26 -15.89 -2.20
C ALA A 37 1.72 -15.38 -2.32
N GLU A 38 2.36 -15.60 -3.47
CA GLU A 38 3.71 -15.09 -3.72
C GLU A 38 3.72 -13.58 -3.91
N GLN A 39 2.73 -13.03 -4.63
CA GLN A 39 2.58 -11.59 -4.83
C GLN A 39 2.42 -10.86 -3.50
N VAL A 40 1.53 -11.36 -2.62
CA VAL A 40 1.31 -10.82 -1.27
C VAL A 40 2.60 -10.83 -0.44
N ARG A 41 3.36 -11.95 -0.44
CA ARG A 41 4.65 -12.03 0.27
C ARG A 41 5.71 -11.10 -0.31
N SER A 42 5.70 -10.88 -1.63
CA SER A 42 6.62 -9.97 -2.29
C SER A 42 6.37 -8.52 -1.86
N VAL A 43 5.11 -8.10 -1.85
CA VAL A 43 4.70 -6.79 -1.33
C VAL A 43 5.08 -6.65 0.14
N ASP A 44 4.77 -7.64 0.98
CA ASP A 44 5.11 -7.62 2.40
C ASP A 44 6.61 -7.39 2.64
N ARG A 45 7.47 -8.12 1.90
CA ARG A 45 8.92 -7.95 1.99
C ARG A 45 9.35 -6.52 1.68
N VAL A 46 8.88 -5.95 0.56
CA VAL A 46 9.25 -4.59 0.15
C VAL A 46 8.76 -3.55 1.17
N MET A 47 7.55 -3.73 1.69
CA MET A 47 6.99 -2.80 2.66
C MET A 47 7.71 -2.86 4.01
N ARG A 48 8.14 -4.04 4.46
CA ARG A 48 9.02 -4.16 5.65
C ARG A 48 10.33 -3.40 5.49
N ASP A 49 10.96 -3.51 4.31
CA ASP A 49 12.22 -2.83 4.03
C ASP A 49 12.07 -1.30 3.93
N SER A 50 10.86 -0.81 3.64
CA SER A 50 10.58 0.63 3.55
C SER A 50 10.58 1.38 4.89
N GLY A 51 10.35 0.66 6.00
CA GLY A 51 10.17 1.25 7.33
C GLY A 51 8.86 2.03 7.52
N TRP A 52 7.95 2.02 6.54
CA TRP A 52 6.66 2.69 6.62
C TRP A 52 5.65 1.80 7.35
N ALA A 53 4.69 2.40 8.03
CA ALA A 53 3.51 1.66 8.47
C ALA A 53 2.72 1.20 7.24
N TYR A 54 2.21 -0.03 7.24
CA TYR A 54 1.43 -0.50 6.10
C TYR A 54 0.39 -1.55 6.46
N GLU A 55 -0.60 -1.66 5.58
CA GLU A 55 -1.54 -2.77 5.54
C GLU A 55 -1.62 -3.33 4.12
N ILE A 56 -1.95 -4.63 4.02
CA ILE A 56 -2.22 -5.29 2.75
C ILE A 56 -3.68 -5.75 2.75
N ILE A 57 -4.42 -5.37 1.72
CA ILE A 57 -5.82 -5.68 1.52
C ILE A 57 -5.94 -6.41 0.19
N ILE A 58 -6.25 -7.70 0.24
CA ILE A 58 -6.55 -8.49 -0.94
C ILE A 58 -8.05 -8.41 -1.18
N VAL A 59 -8.45 -8.05 -2.38
CA VAL A 59 -9.87 -7.99 -2.78
C VAL A 59 -10.12 -9.10 -3.79
N ASP A 60 -10.76 -10.18 -3.35
CA ASP A 60 -11.20 -11.28 -4.21
C ASP A 60 -12.55 -10.93 -4.85
N ASP A 61 -12.55 -10.75 -6.18
CA ASP A 61 -13.72 -10.38 -6.97
C ASP A 61 -14.47 -11.61 -7.51
N GLY A 62 -14.80 -12.53 -6.60
CA GLY A 62 -15.58 -13.73 -6.94
C GLY A 62 -14.79 -14.83 -7.64
N SER A 63 -13.52 -15.05 -7.28
CA SER A 63 -12.73 -16.16 -7.82
C SER A 63 -13.37 -17.52 -7.52
N THR A 64 -13.14 -18.48 -8.42
CA THR A 64 -13.66 -19.85 -8.32
C THR A 64 -12.56 -20.92 -8.26
N ASP A 65 -11.30 -20.50 -8.26
CA ASP A 65 -10.12 -21.37 -8.39
C ASP A 65 -9.34 -21.57 -7.07
N GLY A 66 -9.85 -21.05 -5.94
CA GLY A 66 -9.15 -21.09 -4.66
C GLY A 66 -8.28 -19.86 -4.35
N THR A 67 -8.43 -18.76 -5.10
CA THR A 67 -7.66 -17.51 -4.90
C THR A 67 -7.77 -16.98 -3.47
N ALA A 68 -8.97 -16.96 -2.88
CA ALA A 68 -9.17 -16.44 -1.53
C ALA A 68 -8.41 -17.27 -0.48
N GLU A 69 -8.45 -18.60 -0.60
CA GLU A 69 -7.75 -19.54 0.27
C GLU A 69 -6.23 -19.40 0.11
N ALA A 70 -5.74 -19.29 -1.12
CA ALA A 70 -4.33 -19.07 -1.41
C ALA A 70 -3.83 -17.73 -0.84
N ALA A 71 -4.62 -16.66 -0.99
CA ALA A 71 -4.31 -15.34 -0.45
C ALA A 71 -4.27 -15.35 1.09
N ALA A 72 -5.27 -15.97 1.74
CA ALA A 72 -5.27 -16.13 3.20
C ALA A 72 -4.07 -16.97 3.68
N GLY A 73 -3.67 -17.98 2.90
CA GLY A 73 -2.48 -18.79 3.14
C GLY A 73 -1.15 -18.04 3.02
N ALA A 74 -1.14 -16.78 2.55
CA ALA A 74 0.07 -15.96 2.51
C ALA A 74 0.59 -15.57 3.91
N GLY A 75 -0.28 -15.61 4.94
CA GLY A 75 0.07 -15.32 6.33
C GLY A 75 0.19 -13.84 6.68
N VAL A 76 -0.10 -12.94 5.74
CA VAL A 76 -0.10 -11.48 5.90
C VAL A 76 -1.23 -10.84 5.08
N GLY A 77 -1.68 -9.68 5.52
CA GLY A 77 -2.80 -8.96 4.90
C GLY A 77 -4.18 -9.52 5.28
N ARG A 78 -5.22 -8.80 4.89
CA ARG A 78 -6.62 -9.21 5.03
C ARG A 78 -7.23 -9.50 3.67
N VAL A 79 -8.02 -10.57 3.58
CA VAL A 79 -8.80 -10.89 2.37
C VAL A 79 -10.22 -10.36 2.55
N VAL A 80 -10.68 -9.57 1.59
CA VAL A 80 -12.06 -9.10 1.45
C VAL A 80 -12.63 -9.77 0.21
N ARG A 81 -13.75 -10.47 0.37
CA ARG A 81 -14.44 -11.16 -0.73
C ARG A 81 -15.86 -10.64 -0.86
N ARG A 82 -16.34 -10.48 -2.10
CA ARG A 82 -17.74 -10.12 -2.41
C ARG A 82 -18.45 -11.26 -3.14
#